data_AF-A0A931DNA3-F1
#
_entry.id   AF-A0A931DNA3-F1
#
_cell.length_a   1.000
_cell.length_b   1.000
_cell.length_c   1.000
_cell.angle_alpha   90.00
_cell.angle_beta   90.00
_cell.angle_gamma   90.00
#
_symmetry.space_group_name_H-M   'P 1'
#
loop_
_entity.id
_entity.type
_entity.pdbx_description
1 polymer ?
#
loop_
_entity_poly.entity_id
_entity_poly.type
_entity_poly.pdbx_seq_one_letter_code
_entity_poly.pdbx_strand_id
1 'polypeptide(L)'
;MHTRLFAVVASFVLGLGTASCGGPEKPVSSPRPAATSAEPSKPAKPAGTRIGHYKDIVLSRSFSIDFDDDPAGKRVVDGDLQFFMEIEAHRITLLPAGVRGGYQVCRDRTGRSTALGFKAVSAGRSICVVTESGLVGLFKVRQLRIGEYADRGVFRFDLTVWQGAA
;
A
#
# COMPACT_ATOMS: atom_id res chain seq x y z
N MET A 1 -47.44 9.80 -13.51
CA MET A 1 -48.39 8.66 -13.42
C MET A 1 -47.57 7.38 -13.22
N HIS A 2 -47.86 6.63 -12.14
CA HIS A 2 -47.33 5.31 -11.73
C HIS A 2 -45.86 5.32 -11.23
N THR A 3 -45.52 5.39 -9.94
CA THR A 3 -45.86 4.59 -8.74
C THR A 3 -45.59 3.10 -8.92
N ARG A 4 -44.59 2.52 -8.20
CA ARG A 4 -44.72 1.32 -7.36
C ARG A 4 -43.59 1.22 -6.31
N LEU A 5 -43.99 1.35 -5.05
CA LEU A 5 -43.33 0.80 -3.86
C LEU A 5 -43.34 -0.74 -3.92
N PHE A 6 -42.30 -1.39 -3.38
CA PHE A 6 -42.46 -2.66 -2.68
C PHE A 6 -41.53 -2.68 -1.46
N ALA A 7 -42.15 -2.72 -0.28
CA ALA A 7 -41.54 -3.05 0.99
C ALA A 7 -41.72 -4.56 1.23
N VAL A 8 -40.72 -5.21 1.83
CA VAL A 8 -40.90 -6.51 2.48
C VAL A 8 -40.32 -6.43 3.88
N VAL A 9 -41.25 -6.50 4.84
CA VAL A 9 -41.04 -6.67 6.27
C VAL A 9 -40.96 -8.17 6.54
N ALA A 10 -39.99 -8.62 7.34
CA ALA A 10 -40.04 -9.92 7.97
C ALA A 10 -39.48 -9.83 9.40
N SER A 11 -40.40 -9.82 10.37
CA SER A 11 -40.15 -10.02 11.79
C SER A 11 -40.29 -11.51 12.10
N PHE A 12 -39.39 -12.11 12.88
CA PHE A 12 -39.62 -13.38 13.56
C PHE A 12 -38.91 -13.38 14.92
N VAL A 13 -39.66 -13.09 16.00
CA VAL A 13 -40.17 -13.98 17.07
C VAL A 13 -39.17 -14.25 18.21
N LEU A 14 -39.60 -13.84 19.41
CA LEU A 14 -39.01 -14.07 20.72
C LEU A 14 -39.00 -15.57 21.12
N GLY A 15 -37.96 -15.96 21.85
CA GLY A 15 -37.99 -17.15 22.72
C GLY A 15 -37.49 -16.80 24.12
N LEU A 16 -38.42 -16.71 25.08
CA LEU A 16 -38.11 -16.82 26.51
C LEU A 16 -38.25 -18.29 26.92
N GLY A 17 -37.24 -18.84 27.60
CA GLY A 17 -37.30 -20.14 28.27
C GLY A 17 -36.67 -20.03 29.66
N THR A 18 -37.40 -20.43 30.70
CA THR A 18 -36.97 -20.50 32.11
C THR A 18 -37.09 -21.93 32.63
N ALA A 19 -36.08 -22.40 33.38
CA ALA A 19 -36.05 -23.49 34.39
C ALA A 19 -34.55 -23.89 34.57
N SER A 20 -33.84 -23.91 35.70
CA SER A 20 -34.02 -24.18 37.15
C SER A 20 -33.35 -25.50 37.60
N CYS A 21 -32.36 -25.35 38.49
CA CYS A 21 -31.78 -26.25 39.52
C CYS A 21 -30.97 -27.53 39.18
N GLY A 22 -29.67 -27.49 39.53
CA GLY A 22 -29.09 -28.37 40.58
C GLY A 22 -27.97 -29.35 40.19
N GLY A 23 -26.78 -29.22 40.80
CA GLY A 23 -25.81 -30.33 40.97
C GLY A 23 -24.33 -29.99 40.70
N PRO A 24 -23.39 -30.20 41.65
CA PRO A 24 -22.01 -29.69 41.58
C PRO A 24 -20.98 -30.74 41.12
N GLU A 25 -19.96 -30.33 40.34
CA GLU A 25 -18.65 -31.01 40.29
C GLU A 25 -17.59 -30.14 39.55
N LYS A 26 -16.46 -29.89 40.23
CA LYS A 26 -15.20 -29.30 39.71
C LYS A 26 -14.40 -30.44 39.02
N PRO A 27 -13.55 -30.20 37.99
CA PRO A 27 -12.37 -29.35 38.14
C PRO A 27 -11.92 -28.53 36.92
N VAL A 28 -11.34 -27.37 37.26
CA VAL A 28 -10.14 -26.73 36.66
C VAL A 28 -9.84 -27.10 35.19
N SER A 29 -10.12 -26.15 34.30
CA SER A 29 -9.30 -25.94 33.11
C SER A 29 -9.01 -24.45 33.01
N SER A 30 -7.81 -24.08 33.45
CA SER A 30 -7.24 -22.75 33.27
C SER A 30 -7.28 -22.37 31.78
N PRO A 31 -7.78 -21.18 31.39
CA PRO A 31 -7.48 -20.66 30.07
C PRO A 31 -5.98 -20.37 30.05
N ARG A 32 -5.23 -21.22 29.36
CA ARG A 32 -3.84 -20.94 28.97
C ARG A 32 -3.88 -19.61 28.21
N PRO A 33 -3.19 -18.54 28.67
CA PRO A 33 -3.02 -17.36 27.84
C PRO A 33 -2.32 -17.85 26.57
N ALA A 34 -2.98 -17.71 25.42
CA ALA A 34 -2.28 -17.76 24.16
C ALA A 34 -1.28 -16.60 24.22
N ALA A 35 -0.04 -16.93 24.56
CA ALA A 35 1.08 -16.03 24.41
C ALA A 35 1.16 -15.76 22.90
N THR A 36 0.55 -14.66 22.48
CA THR A 36 0.95 -13.95 21.27
C THR A 36 2.43 -13.70 21.43
N SER A 37 3.25 -14.56 20.83
CA SER A 37 4.64 -14.25 20.53
C SER A 37 4.61 -13.01 19.65
N ALA A 38 4.65 -11.83 20.29
CA ALA A 38 5.07 -10.62 19.64
C ALA A 38 6.53 -10.87 19.25
N GLU A 39 6.72 -11.25 17.99
CA GLU A 39 8.04 -11.30 17.38
C GLU A 39 8.71 -9.95 17.65
N PRO A 40 9.99 -9.91 18.07
CA PRO A 40 10.66 -8.66 18.35
C PRO A 40 10.74 -7.83 17.07
N SER A 41 9.84 -6.86 16.92
CA SER A 41 9.89 -5.90 15.84
C SER A 41 11.26 -5.24 15.89
N LYS A 42 12.10 -5.49 14.87
CA LYS A 42 13.38 -4.78 14.71
C LYS A 42 13.11 -3.29 14.94
N PRO A 43 13.95 -2.58 15.71
CA PRO A 43 13.78 -1.14 15.91
C PRO A 43 13.69 -0.47 14.55
N ALA A 44 12.56 0.18 14.28
CA ALA A 44 12.40 0.96 13.06
C ALA A 44 13.48 2.05 13.03
N LYS A 45 14.12 2.24 11.88
CA LYS A 45 15.13 3.29 11.71
C LYS A 45 14.50 4.67 12.01
N PRO A 46 15.26 5.70 12.39
CA PRO A 46 14.70 7.05 12.54
C PRO A 46 14.10 7.56 11.23
N ALA A 47 13.01 8.31 11.31
CA ALA A 47 12.37 8.92 10.16
C ALA A 47 13.34 9.82 9.38
N GLY A 48 13.31 9.74 8.05
CA GLY A 48 14.24 10.43 7.15
C GLY A 48 15.57 9.70 6.94
N THR A 49 15.80 8.56 7.60
CA THR A 49 16.97 7.71 7.31
C THR A 49 16.85 7.16 5.90
N ARG A 50 17.85 7.41 5.04
CA ARG A 50 17.88 6.82 3.68
C ARG A 50 18.14 5.32 3.80
N ILE A 51 17.20 4.53 3.32
CA ILE A 51 17.29 3.07 3.28
C ILE A 51 18.13 2.64 2.09
N GLY A 52 17.84 3.20 0.92
CA GLY A 52 18.50 2.82 -0.32
C GLY A 52 18.43 3.88 -1.41
N HIS A 53 19.32 3.74 -2.38
CA HIS A 53 19.30 4.50 -3.63
C HIS A 53 19.67 3.58 -4.79
N TYR A 54 18.72 3.38 -5.68
CA TYR A 54 18.76 2.41 -6.76
C TYR A 54 18.63 3.14 -8.09
N LYS A 55 19.40 2.75 -9.09
CA LYS A 55 19.47 3.43 -10.39
C LYS A 55 19.05 2.47 -11.49
N ASP A 56 18.46 3.03 -12.55
CA ASP A 56 18.02 2.30 -13.75
C ASP A 56 17.17 1.05 -13.44
N ILE A 57 16.26 1.17 -12.47
CA ILE A 57 15.25 0.14 -12.24
C ILE A 57 14.34 0.10 -13.48
N VAL A 58 14.05 -1.11 -13.95
CA VAL A 58 13.15 -1.37 -15.07
C VAL A 58 11.96 -2.16 -14.56
N LEU A 59 10.80 -1.52 -14.53
CA LEU A 59 9.53 -2.16 -14.21
C LEU A 59 8.74 -2.39 -15.50
N SER A 60 8.50 -3.66 -15.82
CA SER A 60 7.61 -4.04 -16.90
C SER A 60 6.15 -3.83 -16.49
N ARG A 61 5.28 -3.60 -17.47
CA ARG A 61 3.84 -3.48 -17.22
C ARG A 61 3.28 -4.82 -16.73
N SER A 62 2.25 -4.74 -15.89
CA SER A 62 1.67 -5.87 -15.14
C SER A 62 2.57 -6.46 -14.05
N PHE A 63 3.56 -5.69 -13.59
CA PHE A 63 4.40 -6.06 -12.44
C PHE A 63 4.39 -4.97 -11.37
N SER A 64 4.76 -5.40 -10.16
CA SER A 64 4.94 -4.52 -9.01
C SER A 64 6.26 -4.81 -8.29
N ILE A 65 6.71 -3.84 -7.50
CA ILE A 65 7.93 -3.89 -6.69
C ILE A 65 7.63 -3.44 -5.26
N ASP A 66 8.37 -3.98 -4.31
CA ASP A 66 8.43 -3.48 -2.93
C ASP A 66 9.63 -2.55 -2.74
N PHE A 67 9.52 -1.58 -1.83
CA PHE A 67 10.60 -0.65 -1.51
C PHE A 67 11.52 -1.19 -0.39
N ASP A 68 11.60 -2.51 -0.28
CA ASP A 68 12.46 -3.21 0.67
C ASP A 68 13.95 -3.07 0.28
N ASP A 69 14.82 -3.90 0.86
CA ASP A 69 16.26 -3.79 0.64
C ASP A 69 16.69 -4.06 -0.82
N ASP A 70 15.88 -4.76 -1.65
CA ASP A 70 16.20 -5.03 -3.07
C ASP A 70 15.00 -4.88 -4.03
N PRO A 71 14.58 -3.63 -4.33
CA PRO A 71 13.46 -3.33 -5.21
C PRO A 71 13.74 -3.66 -6.69
N ALA A 72 15.00 -3.90 -7.07
CA ALA A 72 15.40 -4.14 -8.45
C ALA A 72 15.35 -5.63 -8.83
N GLY A 73 15.65 -6.51 -7.86
CA GLY A 73 15.71 -7.96 -8.08
C GLY A 73 14.38 -8.69 -7.89
N LYS A 74 13.41 -8.10 -7.18
CA LYS A 74 12.18 -8.78 -6.79
C LYS A 74 10.95 -8.20 -7.48
N ARG A 75 10.16 -9.08 -8.09
CA ARG A 75 8.83 -8.77 -8.59
C ARG A 75 7.80 -9.45 -7.70
N VAL A 76 6.79 -8.71 -7.29
CA VAL A 76 5.72 -9.20 -6.42
C VAL A 76 4.36 -8.99 -7.08
N VAL A 77 3.32 -9.61 -6.51
CA VAL A 77 1.95 -9.55 -7.04
C VAL A 77 1.20 -8.32 -6.52
N ASP A 78 1.57 -7.80 -5.35
CA ASP A 78 0.93 -6.65 -4.72
C ASP A 78 1.97 -5.81 -3.97
N GLY A 79 2.81 -5.12 -4.74
CA GLY A 79 3.92 -4.35 -4.20
C GLY A 79 3.59 -2.89 -3.93
N ASP A 80 4.51 -2.24 -3.23
CA ASP A 80 4.49 -0.79 -2.92
C ASP A 80 4.29 0.13 -4.15
N LEU A 81 4.71 -0.32 -5.34
CA LEU A 81 4.46 0.36 -6.61
C LEU A 81 4.07 -0.64 -7.69
N GLN A 82 2.99 -0.35 -8.39
CA GLN A 82 2.47 -1.18 -9.48
C GLN A 82 2.46 -0.38 -10.79
N PHE A 83 2.75 -1.06 -11.90
CA PHE A 83 2.64 -0.48 -13.23
C PHE A 83 1.71 -1.32 -14.08
N PHE A 84 0.45 -0.91 -14.20
CA PHE A 84 -0.57 -1.67 -14.94
C PHE A 84 -1.31 -0.79 -15.95
N MET A 85 -2.49 -0.28 -15.63
CA MET A 85 -3.20 0.72 -16.47
C MET A 85 -2.78 2.14 -16.13
N GLU A 86 -2.25 2.32 -14.92
CA GLU A 86 -1.64 3.55 -14.40
C GLU A 86 -0.38 3.18 -13.60
N ILE A 87 0.27 4.18 -13.01
CA ILE A 87 1.28 3.96 -11.97
C ILE A 87 0.58 4.11 -10.63
N GLU A 88 0.53 3.03 -9.87
CA GLU A 88 -0.27 2.91 -8.66
C GLU A 88 0.63 2.69 -7.44
N ALA A 89 0.23 3.28 -6.31
CA ALA A 89 0.86 3.10 -5.00
C ALA A 89 -0.12 3.48 -3.89
N HIS A 90 0.23 3.20 -2.63
CA HIS A 90 -0.62 3.58 -1.50
C HIS A 90 -0.93 5.08 -1.46
N ARG A 91 0.09 5.93 -1.61
CA ARG A 91 -0.07 7.38 -1.87
C ARG A 91 0.97 7.83 -2.87
N ILE A 92 0.57 8.57 -3.89
CA ILE A 92 1.44 9.00 -4.98
C ILE A 92 1.16 10.44 -5.40
N THR A 93 2.21 11.17 -5.79
CA THR A 93 2.08 12.55 -6.30
C THR A 93 3.21 12.88 -7.26
N LEU A 94 2.86 13.45 -8.41
CA LEU A 94 3.82 14.02 -9.34
C LEU A 94 4.32 15.37 -8.79
N LEU A 95 5.63 15.54 -8.63
CA LEU A 95 6.19 16.83 -8.25
C LEU A 95 6.08 17.83 -9.40
N PRO A 96 5.87 19.14 -9.11
CA PRO A 96 5.96 20.18 -10.12
C PRO A 96 7.32 20.20 -10.82
N ALA A 97 7.35 20.69 -12.07
CA ALA A 97 8.61 20.81 -12.82
C ALA A 97 9.62 21.68 -12.05
N GLY A 98 10.89 21.28 -12.05
CA GLY A 98 11.97 22.04 -11.40
C GLY A 98 12.02 21.94 -9.87
N VAL A 99 11.01 21.37 -9.22
CA VAL A 99 11.06 21.12 -7.77
C VAL A 99 12.00 19.97 -7.48
N ARG A 100 13.05 20.23 -6.69
CA ARG A 100 13.96 19.18 -6.23
C ARG A 100 13.24 18.28 -5.22
N GLY A 101 13.15 16.99 -5.54
CA GLY A 101 12.64 15.98 -4.63
C GLY A 101 13.59 15.69 -3.45
N GLY A 102 13.04 15.07 -2.41
CA GLY A 102 13.76 14.64 -1.21
C GLY A 102 12.78 14.18 -0.15
N TYR A 103 13.29 13.67 0.97
CA TYR A 103 12.46 13.13 2.05
C TYR A 103 11.38 14.12 2.53
N GLN A 104 11.75 15.32 2.99
CA GLN A 104 10.77 16.33 3.45
C GLN A 104 9.74 16.65 2.37
N VAL A 105 10.18 16.87 1.13
CA VAL A 105 9.29 17.24 0.03
C VAL A 105 8.28 16.12 -0.24
N CYS A 106 8.72 14.86 -0.28
CA CYS A 106 7.83 13.74 -0.51
C CYS A 106 6.91 13.46 0.69
N ARG A 107 7.41 13.56 1.92
CA ARG A 107 6.59 13.42 3.11
C ARG A 107 5.47 14.47 3.16
N ASP A 108 5.79 15.72 2.87
CA ASP A 108 4.88 16.85 3.10
C ASP A 108 3.92 17.08 1.91
N ARG A 109 4.35 16.77 0.68
CA ARG A 109 3.56 17.05 -0.53
C ARG A 109 2.82 15.86 -1.11
N THR A 110 3.12 14.63 -0.69
CA THR A 110 2.39 13.47 -1.21
C THR A 110 0.96 13.52 -0.68
N GLY A 111 0.00 13.70 -1.60
CA GLY A 111 -1.42 13.77 -1.28
C GLY A 111 -2.03 12.41 -0.92
N ARG A 112 -3.34 12.29 -1.17
CA ARG A 112 -4.11 11.04 -1.01
C ARG A 112 -4.38 10.31 -2.32
N SER A 113 -3.84 10.77 -3.45
CA SER A 113 -3.99 10.06 -4.72
C SER A 113 -3.31 8.70 -4.62
N THR A 114 -3.94 7.66 -5.17
CA THR A 114 -3.41 6.29 -5.21
C THR A 114 -2.85 5.93 -6.58
N ALA A 115 -3.09 6.75 -7.60
CA ALA A 115 -2.64 6.50 -8.95
C ALA A 115 -2.18 7.77 -9.68
N LEU A 116 -1.35 7.58 -10.71
CA LEU A 116 -0.97 8.56 -11.71
C LEU A 116 -1.20 8.00 -13.11
N GLY A 117 -2.09 8.64 -13.87
CA GLY A 117 -2.28 8.34 -15.28
C GLY A 117 -1.02 8.62 -16.10
N PHE A 118 -0.76 7.77 -17.10
CA PHE A 118 0.48 7.82 -17.89
C PHE A 118 0.73 9.15 -18.60
N LYS A 119 -0.33 9.89 -18.96
CA LYS A 119 -0.21 11.21 -19.61
C LYS A 119 0.51 12.25 -18.75
N ALA A 120 0.47 12.09 -17.42
CA ALA A 120 1.15 12.99 -16.49
C ALA A 120 2.63 12.64 -16.29
N VAL A 121 3.04 11.42 -16.64
CA VAL A 121 4.36 10.87 -16.31
C VAL A 121 5.25 10.88 -17.54
N SER A 122 6.30 11.70 -17.49
CA SER A 122 7.27 11.85 -18.57
C SER A 122 8.70 11.85 -18.06
N ALA A 123 9.66 11.61 -18.95
CA ALA A 123 11.08 11.62 -18.61
C ALA A 123 11.51 12.96 -17.97
N GLY A 124 12.39 12.86 -16.98
CA GLY A 124 12.88 14.01 -16.19
C GLY A 124 11.94 14.46 -15.07
N ARG A 125 10.71 13.93 -15.00
CA ARG A 125 9.79 14.20 -13.90
C ARG A 125 10.20 13.44 -12.64
N SER A 126 9.82 14.01 -11.50
CA SER A 126 9.98 13.36 -10.19
C SER A 126 8.62 13.02 -9.60
N ILE A 127 8.50 11.84 -9.01
CA ILE A 127 7.28 11.35 -8.37
C ILE A 127 7.61 11.00 -6.92
N CYS A 128 6.76 11.41 -6.00
CA CYS A 128 6.84 11.01 -4.60
C CYS A 128 5.79 9.94 -4.32
N VAL A 129 6.19 8.94 -3.54
CA VAL A 129 5.33 7.85 -3.07
C VAL A 129 5.46 7.74 -1.56
N VAL A 130 4.37 7.42 -0.88
CA VAL A 130 4.37 6.91 0.50
C VAL A 130 3.69 5.55 0.47
N THR A 131 4.38 4.53 0.96
CA THR A 131 3.89 3.14 0.99
C THR A 131 2.95 2.92 2.17
N GLU A 132 2.23 1.79 2.17
CA GLU A 132 1.39 1.41 3.30
C GLU A 132 2.22 1.14 4.57
N SER A 133 3.43 0.57 4.40
CA SER A 133 4.41 0.37 5.46
C SER A 133 5.06 1.66 5.98
N GLY A 134 4.69 2.82 5.43
CA GLY A 134 5.19 4.12 5.85
C GLY A 134 6.56 4.48 5.27
N LEU A 135 7.06 3.77 4.26
CA LEU A 135 8.27 4.18 3.54
C LEU A 135 7.99 5.36 2.62
N VAL A 136 8.99 6.20 2.41
CA VAL A 136 8.91 7.34 1.51
C VAL A 136 9.81 7.10 0.32
N GLY A 137 9.24 7.11 -0.89
CA GLY A 137 9.93 6.92 -2.16
C GLY A 137 10.02 8.22 -2.97
N LEU A 138 11.18 8.46 -3.58
CA LEU A 138 11.37 9.44 -4.65
C LEU A 138 11.82 8.73 -5.92
N PHE A 139 11.01 8.86 -6.96
CA PHE A 139 11.28 8.36 -8.29
C PHE A 139 11.78 9.49 -9.17
N LYS A 140 12.81 9.21 -9.97
CA LYS A 140 13.20 10.04 -11.12
C LYS A 140 12.92 9.27 -12.39
N VAL A 141 11.93 9.73 -13.14
CA VAL A 141 11.49 9.07 -14.37
C VAL A 141 12.58 9.21 -15.42
N ARG A 142 13.14 8.09 -15.86
CA ARG A 142 14.10 8.02 -16.96
C ARG A 142 13.36 7.82 -18.28
N GLN A 143 12.37 6.93 -18.29
CA GLN A 143 11.61 6.58 -19.47
C GLN A 143 10.26 5.98 -19.08
N LEU A 144 9.21 6.29 -19.84
CA LEU A 144 7.94 5.58 -19.78
C LEU A 144 7.51 5.20 -21.20
N ARG A 145 7.22 3.92 -21.42
CA ARG A 145 6.63 3.37 -22.64
C ARG A 145 5.45 2.51 -22.21
N ILE A 146 4.25 2.77 -22.71
CA ILE A 146 3.05 2.01 -22.30
C ILE A 146 2.97 0.67 -23.05
N GLY A 147 3.50 0.63 -24.28
CA GLY A 147 3.33 -0.48 -25.21
C GLY A 147 1.89 -0.55 -25.74
N GLU A 148 1.71 -1.15 -26.92
CA GLU A 148 0.36 -1.37 -27.47
C GLU A 148 -0.39 -2.50 -26.73
N TYR A 149 0.35 -3.43 -26.12
CA TYR A 149 -0.19 -4.56 -25.36
C TYR A 149 0.21 -4.47 -23.89
N ALA A 150 -0.58 -5.13 -23.02
CA ALA A 150 -0.47 -5.04 -21.57
C ALA A 150 0.86 -5.58 -21.00
N ASP A 151 1.61 -6.36 -21.78
CA ASP A 151 2.90 -6.95 -21.44
C ASP A 151 4.10 -6.17 -22.02
N ARG A 152 3.85 -5.17 -22.89
CA ARG A 152 4.90 -4.46 -23.64
C ARG A 152 5.27 -3.08 -23.08
N GLY A 153 4.71 -2.71 -21.93
CA GLY A 153 5.05 -1.46 -21.26
C GLY A 153 6.32 -1.56 -20.45
N VAL A 154 7.09 -0.47 -20.40
CA VAL A 154 8.32 -0.34 -19.63
C VAL A 154 8.35 1.02 -18.93
N PHE A 155 8.54 1.00 -17.62
CA PHE A 155 8.81 2.16 -16.79
C PHE A 155 10.23 2.06 -16.24
N ARG A 156 11.12 2.98 -16.66
CA ARG A 156 12.50 3.07 -16.18
C ARG A 156 12.68 4.28 -15.27
N PHE A 157 13.30 4.08 -14.11
CA PHE A 157 13.46 5.14 -13.12
C PHE A 157 14.65 4.90 -12.19
N ASP A 158 15.08 5.96 -11.52
CA ASP A 158 15.88 5.84 -10.30
C ASP A 158 14.97 5.95 -9.09
N LEU A 159 15.24 5.19 -8.04
CA LEU A 159 14.47 5.18 -6.79
C LEU A 159 15.38 5.57 -5.62
N THR A 160 14.89 6.44 -4.76
CA THR A 160 15.48 6.67 -3.43
C THR A 160 14.42 6.40 -2.39
N VAL A 161 14.76 5.59 -1.39
CA VAL A 161 13.83 5.18 -0.33
C VAL A 161 14.33 5.71 1.01
N TRP A 162 13.43 6.25 1.81
CA TRP A 162 13.68 6.64 3.19
C TRP A 162 12.66 5.96 4.11
N GLN A 163 13.08 5.78 5.35
CA GLN A 163 12.17 5.48 6.44
C GLN A 163 11.24 6.68 6.66
N GLY A 164 9.93 6.48 6.64
CA GLY A 164 8.98 7.55 6.99
C GLY A 164 8.78 7.69 8.48
N ALA A 165 7.87 8.60 8.85
CA ALA A 165 7.41 8.72 10.22
C ALA A 165 6.50 7.53 10.54
N ALA A 166 6.79 6.87 11.66
CA ALA A 166 5.92 5.86 12.25
C ALA A 166 4.63 6.48 12.81
#